data_AF-A0A4Y7IS75-F1
#
_entry.id   AF-A0A4Y7IS75-F1
#
_cell.length_a   1.000
_cell.length_b   1.000
_cell.length_c   1.000
_cell.angle_alpha   90.00
_cell.angle_beta   90.00
_cell.angle_gamma   90.00
#
_symmetry.space_group_name_H-M   'P 1'
#
loop_
_entity.id
_entity.type
_entity.pdbx_description
1 polymer ?
#
loop_
_entity_poly.entity_id
_entity_poly.type
_entity_poly.pdbx_seq_one_letter_code
_entity_poly.pdbx_strand_id
1 'polypeptide(L)'
;MVDLASNILVDLPDTVGSLRYLKALHLSNNGLKSLPSTLFKMCTHLSTLDLHNTEITIDILSQFEGWESFDERRRLKHQKQLLHSQYILRLSCGAVAGLFGQTFTYRLNVVRRRMQVKYCVAASFLVERSFKSNGHWIEDA
;
A
#
# COMPACT_ATOMS: atom_id res chain seq x y z
N MET A 1 -10.80 -22.31 -10.19
CA MET A 1 -9.33 -22.49 -10.24
C MET A 1 -9.12 -23.94 -10.60
N VAL A 2 -8.24 -24.22 -11.56
CA VAL A 2 -7.89 -25.59 -11.96
C VAL A 2 -6.39 -25.74 -11.74
N ASP A 3 -6.04 -26.77 -11.00
CA ASP A 3 -4.65 -27.11 -10.70
C ASP A 3 -4.33 -28.47 -11.33
N LEU A 4 -3.38 -28.44 -12.25
CA LEU A 4 -2.86 -29.58 -12.99
C LEU A 4 -1.33 -29.60 -12.92
N ALA A 5 -0.76 -28.90 -11.93
CA ALA A 5 0.68 -28.86 -11.73
C ALA A 5 1.27 -30.23 -11.40
N SER A 6 2.54 -30.45 -11.76
CA SER A 6 3.32 -31.66 -11.46
C SER A 6 2.73 -32.95 -12.04
N ASN A 7 2.20 -32.86 -13.25
CA ASN A 7 1.77 -34.02 -14.02
C ASN A 7 2.72 -34.25 -15.21
N ILE A 8 2.43 -35.28 -16.00
CA ILE A 8 3.17 -35.60 -17.24
C ILE A 8 2.37 -35.20 -18.48
N LEU A 9 1.62 -34.09 -18.41
CA LEU A 9 0.79 -33.62 -19.51
C LEU A 9 1.70 -33.14 -20.65
N VAL A 10 1.50 -33.72 -21.84
CA VAL A 10 2.23 -33.38 -23.07
C VAL A 10 1.48 -32.32 -23.87
N ASP A 11 0.15 -32.42 -23.91
CA ASP A 11 -0.74 -31.47 -24.54
C ASP A 11 -1.98 -31.24 -23.67
N LEU A 12 -2.65 -30.10 -23.90
CA LEU A 12 -3.89 -29.73 -23.22
C LEU A 12 -5.05 -29.76 -24.22
N PRO A 13 -6.16 -30.44 -23.94
CA PRO A 13 -7.27 -30.53 -24.89
C PRO A 13 -7.98 -29.18 -25.08
N ASP A 14 -8.52 -28.94 -26.28
CA ASP A 14 -9.30 -27.74 -26.62
C ASP A 14 -10.51 -27.52 -25.70
N THR A 15 -11.00 -28.59 -25.06
CA THR A 15 -12.08 -28.53 -24.07
C THR A 15 -11.74 -27.63 -22.88
N VAL A 16 -10.45 -27.42 -22.54
CA VAL A 16 -10.06 -26.47 -21.49
C VAL A 16 -10.38 -25.03 -21.90
N GLY A 17 -10.36 -24.71 -23.19
CA GLY A 17 -10.81 -23.42 -23.71
C GLY A 17 -12.29 -23.17 -23.41
N SER A 18 -13.14 -24.20 -23.33
CA SER A 18 -14.56 -24.02 -23.04
C SER A 18 -14.88 -23.48 -21.64
N LEU A 19 -13.89 -23.45 -20.73
CA LEU A 19 -14.05 -23.02 -19.34
C LEU A 19 -14.07 -21.48 -19.22
N ARG A 20 -15.21 -20.88 -19.58
CA ARG A 20 -15.39 -19.41 -19.58
C ARG A 20 -15.13 -18.75 -18.23
N TYR A 21 -15.47 -19.43 -17.14
CA TYR A 21 -15.35 -18.92 -15.76
C TYR A 21 -14.00 -19.22 -15.09
N LEU A 22 -13.05 -19.80 -15.81
CA LEU A 22 -11.75 -20.15 -15.26
C LEU A 22 -10.94 -18.88 -14.95
N LYS A 23 -10.62 -18.65 -13.67
CA LYS A 23 -9.85 -17.47 -13.22
C LYS A 23 -8.34 -17.72 -13.10
N ALA A 24 -7.97 -18.94 -12.75
CA ALA A 24 -6.61 -19.37 -12.47
C ALA A 24 -6.41 -20.81 -12.96
N LEU A 25 -5.31 -21.01 -13.70
CA LEU A 25 -4.89 -22.28 -14.27
C LEU A 25 -3.41 -22.53 -13.95
N HIS A 26 -3.12 -23.62 -13.26
CA HIS A 26 -1.77 -24.04 -12.92
C HIS A 26 -1.42 -25.28 -13.73
N LEU A 27 -0.38 -25.16 -14.57
CA LEU A 27 0.09 -26.21 -15.47
C LEU A 27 1.59 -26.42 -15.33
N SER A 28 2.14 -26.04 -14.19
CA SER A 28 3.57 -26.09 -13.97
C SER A 28 4.11 -27.51 -13.81
N ASN A 29 5.43 -27.68 -13.99
CA ASN A 29 6.07 -29.00 -13.91
C ASN A 29 5.37 -30.03 -14.79
N ASN A 30 5.06 -29.65 -16.03
CA ASN A 30 4.48 -30.53 -17.05
C ASN A 30 5.37 -30.52 -18.31
N GLY A 31 5.23 -31.55 -19.13
CA GLY A 31 5.89 -31.65 -20.44
C GLY A 31 5.16 -30.93 -21.57
N LEU A 32 4.41 -29.86 -21.25
CA LEU A 32 3.60 -29.15 -22.24
C LEU A 32 4.50 -28.39 -23.21
N LYS A 33 4.27 -28.60 -24.51
CA LYS A 33 4.96 -27.88 -25.60
C LYS A 33 4.14 -26.74 -26.17
N SER A 34 2.82 -26.83 -26.06
CA SER A 34 1.91 -25.82 -26.57
C SER A 34 0.66 -25.73 -25.70
N LEU A 35 -0.07 -24.62 -25.86
CA LEU A 35 -1.41 -24.46 -25.32
C LEU A 35 -2.41 -24.30 -26.47
N PRO A 36 -3.65 -24.74 -26.31
CA PRO A 36 -4.68 -24.55 -27.33
C PRO A 36 -4.94 -23.06 -27.52
N SER A 37 -4.97 -22.59 -28.77
CA SER A 37 -5.25 -21.19 -29.12
C SER A 37 -6.62 -20.71 -28.63
N THR A 38 -7.55 -21.65 -28.45
CA THR A 38 -8.88 -21.41 -27.90
C THR A 38 -8.85 -21.00 -26.42
N LEU A 39 -7.78 -21.31 -25.67
CA LEU A 39 -7.65 -21.00 -24.24
C LEU A 39 -7.77 -19.49 -23.98
N PHE A 40 -7.00 -18.68 -24.69
CA PHE A 40 -6.99 -17.22 -24.49
C PHE A 40 -8.25 -16.55 -25.05
N LYS A 41 -8.80 -17.12 -26.12
CA LYS A 41 -10.02 -16.61 -26.79
C LYS A 41 -11.29 -16.86 -25.97
N MET A 42 -11.44 -18.06 -25.41
CA MET A 42 -12.68 -18.47 -24.75
C MET A 42 -12.65 -18.26 -23.23
N CYS A 43 -11.50 -18.35 -22.56
CA CYS A 43 -11.37 -18.08 -21.13
C CYS A 43 -11.24 -16.57 -20.84
N THR A 44 -12.33 -15.84 -21.05
CA THR A 44 -12.37 -14.37 -20.88
C THR A 44 -12.11 -13.91 -19.44
N HIS A 45 -12.30 -14.77 -18.45
CA HIS A 45 -12.05 -14.49 -17.04
C HIS A 45 -10.68 -14.96 -16.53
N LEU A 46 -9.84 -15.57 -17.38
CA LEU A 46 -8.52 -16.03 -16.98
C LEU A 46 -7.62 -14.83 -16.68
N SER A 47 -7.02 -14.86 -15.49
CA SER A 47 -6.14 -13.78 -14.97
C SER A 47 -4.82 -14.31 -14.44
N THR A 48 -4.74 -15.62 -14.19
CA THR A 48 -3.57 -16.28 -13.64
C THR A 48 -3.33 -17.54 -14.43
N LEU A 49 -2.15 -17.64 -15.03
CA LEU A 49 -1.69 -18.78 -15.79
C LEU A 49 -0.26 -19.04 -15.35
N ASP A 50 -0.03 -20.21 -14.80
CA ASP A 50 1.28 -20.65 -14.34
C ASP A 50 1.77 -21.78 -15.24
N LEU A 51 2.91 -21.52 -15.88
CA LEU A 51 3.59 -22.40 -16.83
C LEU A 51 5.04 -22.64 -16.41
N HIS A 52 5.37 -22.44 -15.13
CA HIS A 52 6.75 -22.66 -14.68
C HIS A 52 7.19 -24.09 -14.96
N ASN A 53 8.44 -24.24 -15.39
CA ASN A 53 9.04 -25.54 -15.66
C ASN A 53 8.25 -26.35 -16.72
N THR A 54 7.88 -25.68 -17.83
CA THR A 54 7.33 -26.27 -19.05
C THR A 54 8.18 -25.85 -20.25
N GLU A 55 7.97 -26.47 -21.41
CA GLU A 55 8.68 -26.12 -22.66
C GLU A 55 8.05 -24.91 -23.37
N ILE A 56 7.07 -24.24 -22.75
CA ILE A 56 6.33 -23.12 -23.36
C ILE A 56 7.07 -21.80 -23.14
N THR A 57 7.51 -21.20 -24.24
CA THR A 57 8.10 -19.86 -24.25
C THR A 57 7.05 -18.77 -24.47
N ILE A 58 7.27 -17.58 -23.91
CA ILE A 58 6.40 -16.40 -24.07
C ILE A 58 6.25 -16.00 -25.54
N ASP A 59 7.28 -16.24 -26.38
CA ASP A 59 7.24 -15.95 -27.82
C ASP A 59 6.22 -16.79 -28.59
N ILE A 60 5.93 -18.01 -28.13
CA ILE A 60 4.88 -18.86 -28.71
C ILE A 60 3.51 -18.34 -28.26
N LEU A 61 3.42 -17.88 -27.00
CA LEU A 61 2.18 -17.40 -26.43
C LEU A 61 1.69 -16.09 -27.04
N SER A 62 2.63 -15.18 -27.37
CA SER A 62 2.31 -13.89 -27.99
C SER A 62 1.71 -14.00 -29.39
N GLN A 63 1.88 -15.15 -30.05
CA GLN A 63 1.30 -15.44 -31.36
C GLN A 63 -0.18 -15.86 -31.29
N PHE A 64 -0.70 -16.21 -30.11
CA PHE A 64 -2.09 -16.64 -29.97
C PHE A 64 -3.08 -15.47 -29.97
N GLU A 65 -4.19 -15.65 -30.67
CA GLU A 65 -5.31 -14.72 -30.66
C GLU A 65 -5.89 -14.59 -29.24
N GLY A 66 -6.03 -13.36 -28.74
CA GLY A 66 -6.55 -13.08 -27.40
C GLY A 66 -5.50 -13.10 -26.27
N TRP A 67 -4.23 -13.38 -26.58
CA TRP A 67 -3.13 -13.28 -25.61
C TRP A 67 -3.01 -11.88 -25.01
N GLU A 68 -3.11 -10.82 -25.83
CA GLU A 68 -3.01 -9.44 -25.38
C GLU A 68 -4.06 -9.09 -24.32
N SER A 69 -5.32 -9.49 -24.54
CA SER A 69 -6.39 -9.28 -23.56
C SER A 69 -6.14 -10.04 -22.25
N PHE A 70 -5.55 -11.23 -22.33
CA PHE A 70 -5.16 -12.00 -21.15
C PHE A 70 -3.99 -11.34 -20.40
N ASP A 71 -2.97 -10.90 -21.12
CA ASP A 71 -1.81 -10.21 -20.55
C ASP A 71 -2.22 -8.90 -19.88
N GLU A 72 -3.12 -8.13 -20.50
CA GLU A 72 -3.69 -6.92 -19.91
C GLU A 72 -4.41 -7.23 -18.59
N ARG A 73 -5.27 -8.25 -18.54
CA ARG A 73 -5.96 -8.68 -17.31
C ARG A 73 -4.96 -9.08 -16.22
N ARG A 74 -3.91 -9.84 -16.58
CA ARG A 74 -2.84 -10.24 -15.67
C ARG A 74 -2.09 -9.01 -15.13
N ARG A 75 -1.72 -8.06 -16.00
CA ARG A 75 -1.02 -6.83 -15.63
C ARG A 75 -1.86 -5.93 -14.73
N LEU A 76 -3.14 -5.73 -15.03
CA LEU A 76 -4.06 -4.96 -14.20
C LEU A 76 -4.21 -5.55 -12.80
N LYS A 77 -4.25 -6.88 -12.67
CA LYS A 77 -4.29 -7.56 -11.37
C LYS A 77 -3.03 -7.29 -10.55
N HIS A 78 -1.85 -7.41 -11.16
CA HIS A 78 -0.58 -7.15 -10.50
C HIS A 78 -0.40 -5.66 -10.16
N GLN A 79 -0.78 -4.75 -11.07
CA GLN A 79 -0.74 -3.32 -10.86
C GLN A 79 -1.64 -2.89 -9.68
N LYS A 80 -2.87 -3.44 -9.60
CA LYS A 80 -3.75 -3.18 -8.46
C LYS A 80 -3.12 -3.60 -7.13
N GLN A 81 -2.42 -4.72 -7.10
CA GLN A 81 -1.71 -5.17 -5.90
C GLN A 81 -0.58 -4.22 -5.50
N LEU A 82 0.23 -3.76 -6.47
CA LEU A 82 1.30 -2.78 -6.23
C LEU A 82 0.75 -1.43 -5.73
N LEU A 83 -0.32 -0.93 -6.34
CA LEU A 83 -0.99 0.31 -5.93
C LEU A 83 -1.55 0.20 -4.51
N HIS A 84 -2.11 -0.95 -4.15
CA HIS A 84 -2.61 -1.19 -2.80
C HIS A 84 -1.48 -1.13 -1.77
N SER A 85 -0.34 -1.75 -2.06
CA SER A 85 0.85 -1.70 -1.21
C SER A 85 1.41 -0.28 -1.07
N GLN A 86 1.48 0.48 -2.18
CA GLN A 86 1.94 1.87 -2.19
C GLN A 86 1.00 2.79 -1.39
N TYR A 87 -0.30 2.58 -1.48
CA TYR A 87 -1.29 3.37 -0.75
C TYR A 87 -1.15 3.17 0.77
N ILE A 88 -1.04 1.91 1.22
CA ILE A 88 -0.85 1.58 2.65
C ILE A 88 0.42 2.24 3.19
N LEU A 89 1.54 2.17 2.45
CA LEU A 89 2.82 2.77 2.84
C LEU A 89 2.71 4.30 3.01
N ARG A 90 2.01 4.98 2.09
CA ARG A 90 1.79 6.43 2.18
C ARG A 90 0.90 6.79 3.37
N LEU A 91 -0.14 6.00 3.62
CA LEU A 91 -1.06 6.20 4.75
C LEU A 91 -0.32 6.05 6.10
N SER A 92 0.49 5.00 6.24
CA SER A 92 1.24 4.74 7.46
C SER A 92 2.28 5.82 7.74
N CYS A 93 3.01 6.28 6.71
CA CYS A 93 4.00 7.35 6.84
C CYS A 93 3.36 8.66 7.32
N GLY A 94 2.20 9.03 6.74
CA GLY A 94 1.45 10.22 7.17
C GLY A 94 0.97 10.12 8.62
N ALA A 95 0.43 8.96 9.02
CA ALA A 95 -0.02 8.73 10.40
C ALA A 95 1.14 8.82 11.41
N VAL A 96 2.28 8.21 11.10
CA VAL A 96 3.49 8.24 11.94
C VAL A 96 4.03 9.67 12.05
N ALA A 97 4.18 10.38 10.94
CA ALA A 97 4.61 11.78 10.93
C ALA A 97 3.66 12.67 11.76
N GLY A 98 2.35 12.44 11.69
CA GLY A 98 1.34 13.12 12.50
C GLY A 98 1.52 12.88 14.00
N LEU A 99 1.73 11.62 14.41
CA LEU A 99 2.00 11.27 15.81
C LEU A 99 3.28 11.92 16.33
N PHE A 100 4.38 11.86 15.55
CA PHE A 100 5.64 12.50 15.91
C PHE A 100 5.48 14.02 16.02
N GLY A 101 4.76 14.65 15.08
CA GLY A 101 4.43 16.06 15.12
C GLY A 101 3.65 16.44 16.38
N GLN A 102 2.61 15.68 16.74
CA GLN A 102 1.84 15.92 17.96
C GLN A 102 2.68 15.75 19.23
N THR A 103 3.53 14.72 19.29
CA THR A 103 4.35 14.43 20.48
C THR A 103 5.40 15.53 20.72
N PHE A 104 6.04 16.00 19.64
CA PHE A 104 7.06 17.04 19.72
C PHE A 104 6.44 18.43 19.91
N THR A 105 5.37 18.73 19.18
CA THR A 105 4.69 20.03 19.25
C THR A 105 3.99 20.22 20.59
N TYR A 106 3.40 19.16 21.16
CA TYR A 106 2.79 19.23 22.48
C TYR A 106 3.83 19.54 23.57
N ARG A 107 4.98 18.86 23.55
CA ARG A 107 6.10 19.14 24.48
C ARG A 107 6.60 20.58 24.36
N LEU A 108 6.78 21.09 23.13
CA LEU A 108 7.20 22.48 22.92
C LEU A 108 6.12 23.50 23.33
N ASN A 109 4.84 23.21 23.10
CA ASN A 109 3.74 24.09 23.51
C ASN A 109 3.64 24.21 25.04
N VAL A 110 3.85 23.12 25.77
CA VAL A 110 3.88 23.15 27.23
C VAL A 110 5.06 24.00 27.74
N VAL A 111 6.24 23.88 27.12
CA VAL A 111 7.42 24.69 27.48
C VAL A 111 7.19 26.17 27.17
N ARG A 112 6.64 26.49 25.99
CA ARG A 112 6.29 27.87 25.59
C ARG A 112 5.29 28.50 26.55
N ARG A 113 4.22 27.78 26.92
CA ARG A 113 3.23 28.28 27.89
C ARG A 113 3.85 28.45 29.28
N ARG A 114 4.71 27.53 29.72
CA ARG A 114 5.41 27.66 31.01
C ARG A 114 6.39 28.83 31.04
N MET A 115 7.04 29.17 29.91
CA MET A 115 7.83 30.41 29.83
C MET A 115 6.93 31.62 30.01
N GLN A 116 5.85 31.75 29.22
CA GLN A 116 4.96 32.92 29.29
C GLN A 116 4.32 33.13 30.67
N VAL A 117 3.91 32.05 31.35
CA VAL A 117 3.36 32.14 32.71
C VAL A 117 4.41 32.64 33.71
N LYS A 118 5.66 32.17 33.63
CA LYS A 118 6.75 32.70 34.47
C LYS A 118 6.98 34.19 34.23
N TYR A 119 6.92 34.64 32.97
CA TYR A 119 7.02 36.07 32.63
C TYR A 119 5.83 36.87 33.18
N CYS A 120 4.59 36.39 33.06
CA CYS A 120 3.42 37.07 33.62
C CYS A 120 3.45 37.14 35.15
N VAL A 121 3.85 36.07 35.84
CA VAL A 121 3.95 36.04 37.31
C VAL A 121 5.07 36.94 37.80
N ALA A 122 6.23 36.94 37.13
CA ALA A 122 7.33 37.85 37.46
C ALA A 122 6.93 39.33 37.22
N ALA A 123 6.21 39.63 36.14
CA ALA A 123 5.74 40.97 35.84
C ALA A 123 4.74 41.48 36.90
N SER A 124 3.81 40.62 37.36
CA SER A 124 2.85 40.98 38.42
C SER A 124 3.55 41.21 39.77
N PHE A 125 4.54 40.40 40.11
CA PHE A 125 5.34 40.58 41.33
C PHE A 125 6.17 41.87 41.32
N LEU A 126 6.72 42.26 40.17
CA LEU A 126 7.46 43.52 40.02
C LEU A 126 6.54 44.74 40.11
N VAL A 127 5.34 44.67 39.53
CA VAL A 127 4.32 45.73 39.64
C VAL A 127 3.87 45.91 41.09
N GLU A 128 3.59 44.81 41.80
CA GLU A 128 3.14 44.85 43.20
C GLU A 128 4.22 45.39 44.14
N ARG A 129 5.49 45.04 43.90
CA ARG A 129 6.62 45.57 44.67
C ARG A 129 6.90 47.05 44.39
N SER A 130 6.66 47.53 43.17
CA SER A 130 6.74 48.95 42.82
C SER A 130 5.61 49.75 43.50
N PHE A 131 4.40 49.20 43.56
CA PHE A 131 3.28 49.80 44.28
C PHE A 131 3.54 49.89 45.79
N LYS A 132 4.13 48.85 46.39
CA LYS A 132 4.45 48.82 47.83
C LYS A 132 5.63 49.73 48.21
N SER A 133 6.55 49.99 47.28
CA SER A 133 7.66 50.93 47.47
C SER A 133 7.24 52.40 47.42
N ASN A 134 6.15 52.73 46.72
CA ASN A 134 5.67 54.11 46.56
C ASN A 134 4.60 54.49 47.61
N GLY A 135 4.24 53.59 48.53
CA GLY A 135 3.17 53.79 49.52
C GLY A 135 3.62 53.89 50.98
N HIS A 136 4.93 54.04 51.27
CA HIS A 136 5.43 54.18 52.65
C HIS A 136 6.07 55.54 52.89
N TRP A 137 5.25 56.59 52.79
CA TRP A 137 5.33 57.85 53.53
C TRP A 137 3.87 58.33 53.54
N ILE A 138 3.09 58.11 54.59
CA ILE A 138 2.87 59.05 55.69
C ILE A 138 2.23 58.22 56.81
N GLU A 139 2.86 58.19 57.96
CA GLU A 139 2.28 58.25 59.32
C GLU A 139 3.39 57.81 60.26
N ASP A 140 4.10 58.78 60.84
CA ASP A 140 4.54 58.75 62.24
C ASP A 140 5.17 60.12 62.61
N ALA A 141 4.59 60.73 63.65
CA ALA A 141 4.94 61.97 64.38
C ALA A 141 4.49 63.33 63.81
#